data_AF-I0AH71-F1
#
_entry.id   AF-I0AH71-F1
#
_cell.length_a   1.000
_cell.length_b   1.000
_cell.length_c   1.000
_cell.angle_alpha   90.00
_cell.angle_beta   90.00
_cell.angle_gamma   90.00
#
_symmetry.space_group_name_H-M   'P 1'
#
loop_
_entity.id
_entity.type
_entity.pdbx_description
1 polymer ?
#
loop_
_entity_poly.entity_id
_entity_poly.type
_entity_poly.pdbx_seq_one_letter_code
_entity_poly.pdbx_strand_id
1 'polypeptide(L)'
;MFKSSSEIFNEKVSLIYEYNKQTPLFVRMANIHLEKNNPQEALIILNAGLIHYPDHPVAIFLIAKAHTALGNYSQAIKFLKKGSELIHCPKSYEFYLREIEAIKKQKIFYNIEDKTESKSTQKKEEKDLTSLFFTDTVKRIAEELKEAEEVLINTEKENSEIPNFNLIDDSLILSETLAKIYVNQREYQEAIRIYEKLKLKIPEKSHYFDSKIGELKLKLETDQV
;
A
#
# COMPACT_ATOMS: atom_id res chain seq x y z
N MET A 1 21.70 17.74 -10.80
CA MET A 1 20.33 17.79 -11.36
C MET A 1 19.38 18.23 -10.27
N PHE A 2 18.51 19.20 -10.55
CA PHE A 2 17.45 19.57 -9.61
C PHE A 2 16.34 18.53 -9.67
N LYS A 3 15.87 18.07 -8.50
CA LYS A 3 14.76 17.11 -8.41
C LYS A 3 13.46 17.78 -8.82
N SER A 4 12.61 17.06 -9.54
CA SER A 4 11.26 17.56 -9.87
C SER A 4 10.39 17.62 -8.62
N SER A 5 9.35 18.46 -8.63
CA SER A 5 8.37 18.52 -7.53
C SER A 5 7.73 17.15 -7.24
N SER A 6 7.54 16.33 -8.28
CA SER A 6 7.02 14.97 -8.17
C SER A 6 8.01 14.03 -7.46
N GLU A 7 9.30 14.12 -7.80
CA GLU A 7 10.36 13.34 -7.13
C GLU A 7 10.48 13.71 -5.65
N ILE A 8 10.47 15.02 -5.34
CA ILE A 8 10.51 15.50 -3.95
C ILE A 8 9.29 14.98 -3.17
N PHE A 9 8.12 14.97 -3.79
CA PHE A 9 6.91 14.44 -3.15
C PHE A 9 7.02 12.92 -2.92
N ASN A 10 7.51 12.17 -3.91
CA ASN A 10 7.69 10.72 -3.80
C ASN A 10 8.72 10.35 -2.71
N GLU A 11 9.79 11.13 -2.55
CA GLU A 11 10.76 10.96 -1.47
C GLU A 11 10.13 11.16 -0.09
N LYS A 12 9.31 12.20 0.06
CA LYS A 12 8.57 12.44 1.32
C LYS A 12 7.64 11.29 1.64
N VAL A 13 6.94 10.76 0.63
CA VAL A 13 6.06 9.59 0.81
C VAL A 13 6.87 8.37 1.26
N SER A 14 8.04 8.12 0.66
CA SER A 14 8.93 7.02 1.06
C SER A 14 9.33 7.14 2.53
N LEU A 15 9.79 8.32 2.94
CA LEU A 15 10.21 8.57 4.33
C LEU A 15 9.08 8.35 5.34
N ILE A 16 7.87 8.83 5.03
CA ILE A 16 6.71 8.64 5.91
C ILE A 16 6.32 7.15 6.01
N TYR A 17 6.35 6.44 4.88
CA TYR A 17 6.03 5.01 4.83
C TYR A 17 7.07 4.15 5.55
N GLU A 18 8.36 4.50 5.43
CA GLU A 18 9.46 3.85 6.14
C GLU A 18 9.32 4.02 7.67
N TYR A 19 8.94 5.22 8.11
CA TYR A 19 8.70 5.51 9.52
C TYR A 19 7.46 4.79 10.06
N ASN A 20 6.35 4.77 9.32
CA ASN A 20 5.12 4.08 9.71
C ASN A 20 4.53 3.28 8.55
N LYS A 21 4.79 1.97 8.53
CA LYS A 21 4.30 1.04 7.49
C LYS A 21 2.78 0.85 7.50
N GLN A 22 2.10 1.22 8.59
CA GLN A 22 0.65 1.16 8.69
C GLN A 22 -0.04 2.43 8.16
N THR A 23 0.71 3.35 7.55
CA THR A 23 0.12 4.56 6.97
C THR A 23 -0.77 4.23 5.76
N PRO A 24 -1.90 4.94 5.54
CA PRO A 24 -2.71 4.81 4.32
C PRO A 24 -1.93 5.16 3.04
N LEU A 25 -0.77 5.81 3.16
CA LEU A 25 0.08 6.18 2.01
C LEU A 25 0.75 4.98 1.33
N PHE A 26 0.60 3.76 1.85
CA PHE A 26 1.12 2.53 1.23
C PHE A 26 0.67 2.39 -0.24
N VAL A 27 -0.53 2.84 -0.61
CA VAL A 27 -1.02 2.81 -2.01
C VAL A 27 -0.19 3.72 -2.92
N ARG A 28 0.26 4.87 -2.41
CA ARG A 28 1.13 5.78 -3.16
C ARG A 28 2.52 5.17 -3.30
N MET A 29 3.04 4.59 -2.22
CA MET A 29 4.33 3.89 -2.25
C MET A 29 4.32 2.74 -3.26
N ALA A 30 3.28 1.91 -3.25
CA ALA A 30 3.09 0.84 -4.22
C ALA A 30 2.99 1.36 -5.66
N ASN A 31 2.30 2.48 -5.91
CA ASN A 31 2.24 3.07 -7.24
C ASN A 31 3.61 3.59 -7.72
N ILE A 32 4.45 4.14 -6.82
CA ILE A 32 5.83 4.51 -7.15
C ILE A 32 6.63 3.28 -7.60
N HIS A 33 6.47 2.13 -6.93
CA HIS A 33 7.09 0.87 -7.37
C HIS A 33 6.57 0.39 -8.73
N LEU A 34 5.26 0.52 -9.00
CA LEU A 34 4.68 0.19 -10.30
C LEU A 34 5.20 1.08 -11.43
N GLU A 35 5.36 2.39 -11.19
CA GLU A 35 5.94 3.33 -12.15
C GLU A 35 7.41 3.00 -12.45
N LYS A 36 8.14 2.49 -11.45
CA LYS A 36 9.51 1.98 -11.61
C LYS A 36 9.59 0.58 -12.24
N ASN A 37 8.46 0.03 -12.70
CA ASN A 37 8.34 -1.31 -13.27
C ASN A 37 8.74 -2.44 -12.30
N ASN A 38 8.48 -2.24 -11.00
CA ASN A 38 8.74 -3.18 -9.91
C ASN A 38 7.40 -3.70 -9.33
N PRO A 39 6.64 -4.53 -10.06
CA PRO A 39 5.30 -4.94 -9.65
C PRO A 39 5.28 -5.95 -8.49
N GLN A 40 6.37 -6.67 -8.22
CA GLN A 40 6.43 -7.62 -7.10
C GLN A 40 6.49 -6.90 -5.76
N GLU A 41 7.36 -5.89 -5.64
CA GLU A 41 7.47 -5.03 -4.46
C GLU A 41 6.18 -4.27 -4.20
N ALA A 42 5.53 -3.80 -5.27
CA ALA A 42 4.22 -3.17 -5.16
C ALA A 42 3.18 -4.11 -4.52
N LEU A 43 3.12 -5.39 -4.93
CA LEU A 43 2.21 -6.36 -4.32
C LEU A 43 2.51 -6.60 -2.84
N ILE A 44 3.78 -6.68 -2.45
CA ILE A 44 4.18 -6.84 -1.05
C ILE A 44 3.67 -5.67 -0.20
N ILE A 45 3.90 -4.44 -0.66
CA ILE A 45 3.43 -3.22 0.02
C ILE A 45 1.90 -3.19 0.10
N LEU A 46 1.21 -3.54 -0.99
CA LEU A 46 -0.26 -3.54 -1.02
C LEU A 46 -0.86 -4.58 -0.09
N ASN A 47 -0.33 -5.81 -0.09
CA ASN A 47 -0.81 -6.87 0.80
C ASN A 47 -0.56 -6.52 2.26
N ALA A 48 0.61 -5.97 2.60
CA ALA A 48 0.91 -5.51 3.95
C ALA A 48 -0.05 -4.38 4.40
N GLY A 49 -0.31 -3.40 3.53
CA GLY A 49 -1.23 -2.31 3.84
C GLY A 49 -2.69 -2.77 3.97
N LEU A 50 -3.13 -3.72 3.16
CA LEU A 50 -4.49 -4.28 3.23
C LEU A 50 -4.76 -5.06 4.52
N ILE A 51 -3.74 -5.49 5.28
CA ILE A 51 -3.95 -6.05 6.63
C ILE A 51 -4.59 -5.01 7.55
N HIS A 52 -4.16 -3.74 7.43
CA HIS A 52 -4.66 -2.63 8.24
C HIS A 52 -5.84 -1.89 7.58
N TYR A 53 -5.92 -1.93 6.25
CA TYR A 53 -7.00 -1.30 5.47
C TYR A 53 -7.67 -2.30 4.50
N PRO A 54 -8.43 -3.30 4.99
CA PRO A 54 -8.91 -4.44 4.19
C PRO A 54 -9.76 -4.07 2.97
N ASP A 55 -10.54 -3.00 3.09
CA ASP A 55 -11.49 -2.53 2.09
C ASP A 55 -11.01 -1.24 1.40
N HIS A 56 -9.70 -1.04 1.27
CA HIS A 56 -9.17 0.12 0.56
C HIS A 56 -9.37 -0.04 -0.97
N PRO A 57 -10.22 0.77 -1.64
CA PRO A 57 -10.58 0.50 -3.04
C PRO A 57 -9.39 0.66 -3.99
N VAL A 58 -8.61 1.73 -3.84
CA VAL A 58 -7.43 1.99 -4.69
C VAL A 58 -6.40 0.88 -4.57
N ALA A 59 -6.16 0.33 -3.37
CA ALA A 59 -5.22 -0.75 -3.17
C ALA A 59 -5.61 -2.00 -3.98
N ILE A 60 -6.90 -2.33 -4.00
CA ILE A 60 -7.43 -3.47 -4.76
C ILE A 60 -7.21 -3.28 -6.28
N PHE A 61 -7.47 -2.08 -6.82
CA PHE A 61 -7.19 -1.79 -8.23
C PHE A 61 -5.69 -1.80 -8.54
N LEU A 62 -4.84 -1.32 -7.63
CA LEU A 62 -3.38 -1.39 -7.79
C LEU A 62 -2.85 -2.84 -7.77
N ILE A 63 -3.44 -3.73 -6.96
CA ILE A 63 -3.14 -5.17 -7.00
C ILE A 63 -3.51 -5.76 -8.36
N ALA A 64 -4.67 -5.42 -8.91
CA ALA A 64 -5.07 -5.87 -10.24
C ALA A 64 -4.09 -5.37 -11.33
N LYS A 65 -3.67 -4.11 -11.24
CA LYS A 65 -2.64 -3.53 -12.13
C LYS A 65 -1.29 -4.25 -12.00
N ALA A 66 -0.85 -4.55 -10.78
CA ALA A 66 0.40 -5.27 -10.52
C ALA A 66 0.37 -6.70 -11.08
N HIS A 67 -0.73 -7.44 -10.86
CA HIS A 67 -0.92 -8.76 -11.46
C HIS A 67 -0.95 -8.72 -12.99
N THR A 68 -1.53 -7.68 -13.59
CA THR A 68 -1.53 -7.47 -15.05
C THR A 68 -0.12 -7.25 -15.58
N ALA A 69 0.68 -6.44 -14.89
CA ALA A 69 2.09 -6.22 -15.24
C ALA A 69 2.87 -7.55 -15.24
N LEU A 70 2.65 -8.38 -14.20
CA LEU A 70 3.22 -9.72 -14.06
C LEU A 70 2.68 -10.77 -15.06
N GLY A 71 1.61 -10.47 -15.79
CA GLY A 71 0.96 -11.43 -16.71
C GLY A 71 -0.03 -12.40 -16.04
N ASN A 72 -0.28 -12.22 -14.74
CA ASN A 72 -1.22 -13.03 -13.96
C ASN A 72 -2.67 -12.54 -14.15
N TYR A 73 -3.20 -12.65 -15.38
CA TYR A 73 -4.48 -12.06 -15.76
C TYR A 73 -5.68 -12.60 -14.97
N SER A 74 -5.67 -13.88 -14.59
CA SER A 74 -6.75 -14.50 -13.80
C SER A 74 -6.93 -13.81 -12.45
N GLN A 75 -5.82 -13.57 -11.75
CA GLN A 75 -5.82 -12.85 -10.47
C GLN A 75 -6.18 -11.39 -10.67
N ALA A 76 -5.66 -10.75 -11.72
CA ALA A 76 -6.01 -9.35 -12.02
C ALA A 76 -7.52 -9.15 -12.18
N ILE A 77 -8.19 -10.02 -12.93
CA ILE A 77 -9.66 -9.95 -13.14
C ILE A 77 -10.41 -10.21 -11.84
N LYS A 78 -9.95 -11.16 -11.00
CA LYS A 78 -10.56 -11.43 -9.69
C LYS A 78 -10.54 -10.20 -8.79
N PHE A 79 -9.38 -9.55 -8.65
CA PHE A 79 -9.26 -8.32 -7.84
C PHE A 79 -10.01 -7.15 -8.47
N LEU A 80 -10.04 -7.05 -9.80
CA LEU A 80 -10.80 -6.03 -10.49
C LEU A 80 -12.31 -6.14 -10.19
N LYS A 81 -12.85 -7.36 -10.23
CA LYS A 81 -14.25 -7.63 -9.86
C LYS A 81 -14.51 -7.26 -8.40
N LYS A 82 -13.62 -7.64 -7.48
CA LYS A 82 -13.72 -7.24 -6.06
C LYS A 82 -13.75 -5.71 -5.92
N GLY A 83 -12.88 -5.00 -6.65
CA GLY A 83 -12.79 -3.55 -6.61
C GLY A 83 -14.03 -2.85 -7.15
N SER A 84 -14.63 -3.35 -8.23
CA SER A 84 -15.85 -2.78 -8.80
C SER A 84 -17.09 -3.01 -7.94
N GLU A 85 -17.18 -4.18 -7.31
CA GLU A 85 -18.22 -4.49 -6.32
C GLU A 85 -18.12 -3.54 -5.12
N LEU A 86 -16.90 -3.29 -4.63
CA LEU A 86 -16.64 -2.41 -3.49
C LEU A 86 -17.02 -0.95 -3.75
N ILE A 87 -16.77 -0.41 -4.95
CA ILE A 87 -17.14 0.97 -5.31
C ILE A 87 -18.53 1.08 -5.94
N HIS A 88 -19.28 -0.03 -6.03
CA HIS A 88 -20.61 -0.13 -6.64
C HIS A 88 -20.70 0.48 -8.05
N CYS A 89 -19.67 0.30 -8.87
CA CYS A 89 -19.61 0.86 -10.21
C CYS A 89 -19.26 -0.22 -11.24
N PRO A 90 -20.25 -0.86 -11.88
CA PRO A 90 -19.99 -1.88 -12.90
C PRO A 90 -19.22 -1.34 -14.11
N LYS A 91 -19.37 -0.05 -14.42
CA LYS A 91 -18.66 0.60 -15.54
C LYS A 91 -17.14 0.62 -15.35
N SER A 92 -16.65 0.67 -14.10
CA SER A 92 -15.21 0.63 -13.83
C SER A 92 -14.61 -0.74 -14.15
N TYR A 93 -15.33 -1.82 -13.83
CA TYR A 93 -14.96 -3.19 -14.21
C TYR A 93 -14.77 -3.30 -15.72
N GLU A 94 -15.80 -2.91 -16.48
CA GLU A 94 -15.79 -2.96 -17.95
C GLU A 94 -14.68 -2.11 -18.58
N PHE A 95 -14.34 -0.99 -17.95
CA PHE A 95 -13.25 -0.13 -18.40
C PHE A 95 -11.90 -0.83 -18.24
N TYR A 96 -11.57 -1.26 -17.02
CA TYR A 96 -10.27 -1.88 -16.73
C TYR A 96 -10.12 -3.27 -17.36
N LEU A 97 -11.21 -4.02 -17.54
CA LEU A 97 -11.19 -5.30 -18.24
C LEU A 97 -10.70 -5.12 -19.68
N ARG A 98 -11.23 -4.11 -20.39
CA ARG A 98 -10.79 -3.77 -21.74
C ARG A 98 -9.31 -3.37 -21.79
N GLU A 99 -8.83 -2.63 -20.79
CA GLU A 99 -7.40 -2.30 -20.70
C GLU A 99 -6.53 -3.55 -20.54
N ILE A 100 -6.93 -4.48 -19.67
CA ILE A 100 -6.20 -5.75 -19.46
C ILE A 100 -6.19 -6.59 -20.74
N GLU A 101 -7.31 -6.69 -21.45
CA GLU A 101 -7.42 -7.42 -22.71
C GLU A 101 -6.53 -6.81 -23.81
N ALA A 102 -6.48 -5.47 -23.89
CA ALA A 102 -5.60 -4.78 -24.81
C ALA A 102 -4.11 -5.09 -24.51
N ILE A 103 -3.69 -5.02 -23.24
CA ILE A 103 -2.33 -5.37 -22.82
C ILE A 103 -2.02 -6.83 -23.13
N LYS A 104 -2.97 -7.74 -22.85
CA LYS A 104 -2.82 -9.18 -23.16
C LYS A 104 -2.63 -9.41 -24.65
N LYS A 105 -3.43 -8.76 -25.50
CA LYS A 105 -3.32 -8.85 -26.97
C LYS A 105 -1.99 -8.30 -27.47
N GLN A 106 -1.53 -7.15 -26.94
CA GLN A 106 -0.23 -6.57 -27.29
C GLN A 106 0.93 -7.51 -26.93
N LYS A 107 0.92 -8.10 -25.73
CA LYS A 107 1.95 -9.08 -25.33
C LYS A 107 1.94 -10.33 -26.21
N ILE A 108 0.76 -10.83 -26.61
CA ILE A 108 0.65 -11.96 -27.55
C ILE A 108 1.21 -11.59 -28.92
N PHE A 109 0.90 -10.39 -29.42
CA PHE A 109 1.36 -9.92 -30.73
C PHE A 109 2.89 -9.76 -30.78
N TYR A 110 3.49 -9.13 -29.76
CA TYR A 110 4.94 -8.99 -29.65
C TYR A 110 5.65 -10.36 -29.61
N ASN A 111 5.09 -11.33 -28.87
CA ASN A 111 5.62 -12.70 -28.83
C ASN A 111 5.52 -13.45 -30.17
N ILE A 112 4.67 -13.01 -31.10
CA ILE A 112 4.54 -13.59 -32.44
C ILE A 112 5.54 -12.94 -33.40
N GLU A 113 5.78 -11.64 -33.30
CA GLU A 113 6.76 -10.92 -34.12
C GLU A 113 8.19 -11.41 -33.86
N ASP A 114 8.58 -11.64 -32.59
CA ASP A 114 9.86 -12.25 -32.22
C ASP A 114 10.05 -13.68 -32.79
N LYS A 115 8.97 -14.37 -33.18
CA LYS A 115 9.03 -15.69 -33.81
C LYS A 115 9.16 -15.64 -35.34
N THR A 116 9.04 -14.48 -35.97
CA THR A 116 9.10 -14.37 -37.44
C THR A 116 10.51 -14.31 -38.02
N GLU A 117 11.56 -14.19 -37.18
CA GLU A 117 12.97 -14.26 -37.60
C GLU A 117 13.62 -15.64 -37.42
N SER A 118 12.87 -16.70 -37.16
CA SER A 118 13.39 -18.07 -37.26
C SER A 118 12.32 -19.07 -37.69
N LYS A 119 12.30 -19.38 -39.00
CA LYS A 119 11.54 -20.52 -39.51
C LYS A 119 12.26 -21.82 -39.16
N SER A 120 11.59 -22.71 -38.43
CA SER A 120 11.31 -24.05 -38.96
C SER A 120 10.22 -24.76 -38.14
N THR A 121 9.50 -25.59 -38.89
CA THR A 121 8.23 -26.27 -38.64
C THR A 121 8.27 -27.27 -37.47
N GLN A 122 7.18 -27.36 -36.69
CA GLN A 122 6.42 -28.62 -36.50
C GLN A 122 5.13 -28.39 -35.69
N LYS A 123 3.99 -28.78 -36.28
CA LYS A 123 2.80 -29.21 -35.55
C LYS A 123 3.16 -30.45 -34.73
N LYS A 124 2.84 -30.49 -33.44
CA LYS A 124 2.38 -31.69 -32.71
C LYS A 124 1.86 -31.35 -31.31
N GLU A 125 0.59 -31.73 -31.12
CA GLU A 125 -0.01 -32.32 -29.92
C GLU A 125 0.15 -31.61 -28.56
N GLU A 126 -0.97 -31.03 -28.12
CA GLU A 126 -1.29 -30.84 -26.71
C GLU A 126 -1.08 -32.17 -25.94
N LYS A 127 -0.09 -32.20 -25.05
CA LYS A 127 -0.10 -33.09 -23.90
C LYS A 127 0.21 -32.26 -22.66
N ASP A 128 -0.73 -32.30 -21.73
CA ASP A 128 -0.71 -31.70 -20.41
C ASP A 128 0.63 -31.89 -19.70
N LEU A 129 1.47 -30.86 -19.72
CA LEU A 129 2.60 -30.75 -18.78
C LEU A 129 2.30 -29.76 -17.64
N THR A 130 1.15 -29.10 -17.64
CA THR A 130 0.74 -28.18 -16.56
C THR A 130 0.00 -28.88 -15.42
N SER A 131 -0.62 -30.05 -15.65
CA SER A 131 -1.36 -30.77 -14.61
C SER A 131 -0.45 -31.47 -13.59
N LEU A 132 0.79 -31.83 -13.97
CA LEU A 132 1.74 -32.49 -13.09
C LEU A 132 2.45 -31.50 -12.13
N PHE A 133 2.83 -30.31 -12.62
CA PHE A 133 3.57 -29.34 -11.81
C PHE A 133 2.69 -28.61 -10.78
N PHE A 134 1.40 -28.42 -11.06
CA PHE A 134 0.50 -27.72 -10.14
C PHE A 134 -0.05 -28.61 -9.02
N THR A 135 -0.11 -29.92 -9.19
CA THR A 135 -0.74 -30.80 -8.19
C THR A 135 0.22 -31.15 -7.05
N ASP A 136 1.49 -31.41 -7.34
CA ASP A 136 2.48 -31.77 -6.31
C ASP A 136 2.97 -30.54 -5.52
N THR A 137 3.09 -29.37 -6.17
CA THR A 137 3.49 -28.13 -5.48
C THR A 137 2.41 -27.61 -4.55
N VAL A 138 1.13 -27.66 -4.97
CA VAL A 138 0.01 -27.22 -4.13
C VAL A 138 -0.21 -28.17 -2.95
N LYS A 139 0.00 -29.49 -3.12
CA LYS A 139 -0.03 -30.45 -2.01
C LYS A 139 1.08 -30.19 -0.99
N ARG A 140 2.31 -29.93 -1.45
CA ARG A 140 3.43 -29.63 -0.55
C ARG A 140 3.22 -28.34 0.25
N ILE A 141 2.68 -27.29 -0.38
CA ILE A 141 2.37 -26.02 0.31
C ILE A 141 1.24 -26.21 1.33
N ALA A 142 0.25 -27.07 1.04
CA ALA A 142 -0.82 -27.37 1.98
C ALA A 142 -0.33 -28.18 3.19
N GLU A 143 0.65 -29.07 3.01
CA GLU A 143 1.30 -29.82 4.10
C GLU A 143 2.18 -28.90 4.97
N GLU A 144 2.98 -28.02 4.36
CA GLU A 144 3.80 -27.02 5.08
C GLU A 144 2.95 -26.03 5.90
N LEU A 145 1.79 -25.61 5.38
CA LEU A 145 0.85 -24.74 6.12
C LEU A 145 0.22 -25.43 7.32
N LYS A 146 -0.01 -26.74 7.23
CA LYS A 146 -0.60 -27.54 8.31
C LYS A 146 0.39 -27.79 9.44
N GLU A 147 1.66 -28.01 9.12
CA GLU A 147 2.74 -28.08 10.12
C GLU A 147 2.97 -26.73 10.82
N ALA A 148 2.87 -25.61 10.10
CA ALA A 148 2.99 -24.28 10.70
C ALA A 148 1.81 -23.93 11.64
N GLU A 149 0.62 -24.48 11.39
CA GLU A 149 -0.58 -24.26 12.20
C GLU A 149 -0.51 -25.01 13.55
N GLU A 150 0.15 -26.18 13.60
CA GLU A 150 0.35 -26.94 14.85
C GLU A 150 1.37 -26.28 15.81
N VAL A 151 2.24 -25.38 15.31
CA VAL A 151 3.23 -24.65 16.13
C VAL A 151 2.62 -23.46 16.87
N LEU A 152 1.52 -22.88 16.38
CA LEU A 152 0.94 -21.64 16.92
C LEU A 152 -0.02 -21.85 18.11
N ILE A 153 -0.37 -23.09 18.46
CA ILE A 153 -1.36 -23.38 19.53
C ILE A 153 -0.74 -23.35 20.94
N ASN A 154 0.60 -23.29 21.08
CA ASN A 154 1.26 -23.45 22.39
C ASN A 154 1.86 -22.20 23.03
N THR A 155 1.49 -20.99 22.63
CA THR A 155 1.89 -19.77 23.37
C THR A 155 0.72 -18.81 23.54
N GLU A 156 -0.21 -19.17 24.41
CA GLU A 156 -1.01 -18.18 25.12
C GLU A 156 -0.23 -17.63 26.33
N LYS A 157 -0.37 -16.31 26.52
CA LYS A 157 -0.02 -15.48 27.68
C LYS A 157 1.40 -14.92 27.68
N GLU A 158 1.51 -13.64 27.35
CA GLU A 158 2.12 -12.67 28.26
C GLU A 158 1.69 -11.22 27.94
N ASN A 159 1.73 -10.39 28.98
CA ASN A 159 0.98 -9.16 29.18
C ASN A 159 1.26 -8.03 28.17
N SER A 160 0.19 -7.33 27.78
CA SER A 160 0.24 -6.04 27.11
C SER A 160 0.63 -4.94 28.11
N GLU A 161 1.91 -4.57 28.18
CA GLU A 161 2.31 -3.25 28.61
C GLU A 161 2.43 -2.35 27.38
N ILE A 162 1.55 -1.35 27.29
CA ILE A 162 1.59 -0.31 26.25
C ILE A 162 2.84 0.53 26.51
N PRO A 163 3.85 0.56 25.61
CA PRO A 163 5.02 1.40 25.82
C PRO A 163 4.61 2.84 25.56
N ASN A 164 4.70 3.67 26.59
CA ASN A 164 4.43 5.10 26.55
C ASN A 164 5.55 5.80 25.74
N PHE A 165 5.36 5.91 24.42
CA PHE A 165 6.35 6.49 23.50
C PHE A 165 6.30 8.02 23.54
N ASN A 166 7.05 8.62 24.47
CA ASN A 166 7.51 10.00 24.32
C ASN A 166 8.58 10.05 23.22
N LEU A 167 8.21 10.22 21.96
CA LEU A 167 9.15 10.46 20.86
C LEU A 167 8.64 11.51 19.89
N ILE A 168 8.68 12.78 20.31
CA ILE A 168 8.84 13.86 19.34
C ILE A 168 10.35 14.12 19.23
N ASP A 169 11.04 13.20 18.56
CA ASP A 169 12.43 13.33 18.18
C ASP A 169 12.61 14.54 17.23
N ASP A 170 13.72 15.25 17.33
CA ASP A 170 13.99 16.48 16.55
C ASP A 170 14.21 16.22 15.04
N SER A 171 14.26 14.94 14.67
CA SER A 171 14.27 14.39 13.32
C SER A 171 12.89 14.47 12.61
N LEU A 172 11.78 14.56 13.34
CA LEU A 172 10.44 14.55 12.74
C LEU A 172 10.14 15.86 12.01
N ILE A 173 9.70 15.78 10.75
CA ILE A 173 9.28 16.95 9.96
C ILE A 173 7.98 17.50 10.57
N LEU A 174 8.12 18.49 11.43
CA LEU A 174 7.00 19.18 12.08
C LEU A 174 6.30 20.07 11.05
N SER A 175 4.99 19.89 10.91
CA SER A 175 4.16 20.68 10.01
C SER A 175 2.80 20.97 10.62
N GLU A 176 2.16 22.06 10.20
CA GLU A 176 0.82 22.42 10.67
C GLU A 176 -0.21 21.32 10.34
N THR A 177 -0.06 20.66 9.19
CA THR A 177 -0.90 19.54 8.78
C THR A 177 -0.76 18.36 9.74
N LEU A 178 0.47 18.04 10.17
CA LEU A 178 0.71 16.99 11.15
C LEU A 178 0.02 17.33 12.47
N ALA A 179 0.17 18.56 12.97
CA ALA A 179 -0.53 19.00 14.18
C ALA A 179 -2.06 18.85 14.06
N LYS A 180 -2.64 19.22 12.91
CA LYS A 180 -4.09 19.05 12.64
C LYS A 180 -4.54 17.58 12.64
N ILE A 181 -3.71 16.65 12.18
CA ILE A 181 -4.01 15.21 12.23
C ILE A 181 -4.15 14.76 13.69
N TYR A 182 -3.21 15.15 14.57
CA TYR A 182 -3.29 14.85 16.00
C TYR A 182 -4.53 15.47 16.66
N VAL A 183 -4.90 16.70 16.29
CA VAL A 183 -6.16 17.32 16.76
C VAL A 183 -7.38 16.49 16.36
N ASN A 184 -7.43 16.00 15.12
CA ASN A 184 -8.54 15.17 14.63
C ASN A 184 -8.60 13.80 15.32
N GLN A 185 -7.45 13.26 15.73
CA GLN A 185 -7.32 12.03 16.50
C GLN A 185 -7.62 12.22 18.00
N ARG A 186 -7.94 13.46 18.43
CA ARG A 186 -8.12 13.87 19.84
C ARG A 186 -6.86 13.72 20.71
N GLU A 187 -5.69 13.59 20.09
CA GLU A 187 -4.40 13.56 20.76
C GLU A 187 -3.91 15.00 20.99
N TYR A 188 -4.59 15.74 21.86
CA TYR A 188 -4.35 17.18 22.03
C TYR A 188 -2.97 17.51 22.62
N GLN A 189 -2.40 16.64 23.46
CA GLN A 189 -1.08 16.86 24.05
C GLN A 189 0.02 16.86 22.98
N GLU A 190 -0.03 15.91 22.05
CA GLU A 190 0.94 15.81 20.95
C GLU A 190 0.75 16.95 19.95
N ALA A 191 -0.50 17.32 19.64
CA ALA A 191 -0.80 18.48 18.81
C ALA A 191 -0.21 19.79 19.40
N ILE A 192 -0.34 20.00 20.72
CA ILE A 192 0.22 21.17 21.42
C ILE A 192 1.74 21.19 21.30
N ARG A 193 2.43 20.08 21.58
CA ARG A 193 3.90 19.99 21.49
C ARG A 193 4.39 20.33 20.07
N ILE A 194 3.70 19.86 19.04
CA ILE A 194 4.05 20.17 17.65
C ILE A 194 3.86 21.66 17.36
N TYR A 195 2.76 22.26 17.80
CA TYR A 195 2.54 23.71 17.63
C TYR A 195 3.57 24.56 18.38
N GLU A 196 4.01 24.15 19.57
CA GLU A 196 5.07 24.82 20.33
C GLU A 196 6.40 24.78 19.59
N LYS A 197 6.78 23.61 19.05
CA LYS A 197 7.99 23.50 18.23
C LYS A 197 7.89 24.28 16.90
N LEU A 198 6.70 24.34 16.27
CA LEU A 198 6.47 25.14 15.06
C LEU A 198 6.58 26.64 15.31
N LYS A 199 6.12 27.11 16.47
CA LYS A 199 6.28 28.50 16.91
C LYS A 199 7.76 28.92 16.99
N LEU A 200 8.63 28.03 17.47
CA LEU A 200 10.08 28.29 17.51
C LEU A 200 10.71 28.35 16.11
N LYS A 201 10.24 27.50 15.18
CA LYS A 201 10.78 27.45 13.80
C LYS A 201 10.24 28.55 12.89
N ILE A 202 9.01 29.04 13.13
CA ILE A 202 8.31 30.01 12.27
C ILE A 202 7.78 31.15 13.15
N PRO A 203 8.66 32.04 13.64
CA PRO A 203 8.27 33.11 14.57
C PRO A 203 7.28 34.12 13.96
N GLU A 204 7.27 34.28 12.63
CA GLU A 204 6.30 35.14 11.92
C GLU A 204 4.85 34.74 12.15
N LYS A 205 4.59 33.45 12.44
CA LYS A 205 3.25 32.90 12.71
C LYS A 205 3.01 32.64 14.21
N SER A 206 3.85 33.16 15.08
CA SER A 206 3.80 32.93 16.53
C SER A 206 2.39 33.12 17.13
N HIS A 207 1.74 34.25 16.82
CA HIS A 207 0.38 34.56 17.31
C HIS A 207 -0.67 33.51 16.87
N TYR A 208 -0.56 33.00 15.65
CA TYR A 208 -1.46 31.96 15.15
C TYR A 208 -1.29 30.66 15.94
N PHE A 209 -0.05 30.25 16.20
CA PHE A 209 0.23 29.05 16.97
C PHE A 209 -0.21 29.20 18.43
N ASP A 210 0.01 30.36 19.05
CA ASP A 210 -0.47 30.63 20.41
C ASP A 210 -1.99 30.52 20.53
N SER A 211 -2.72 31.03 19.54
CA SER A 211 -4.18 30.90 19.49
C SER A 211 -4.60 29.44 19.43
N LYS A 212 -3.95 28.63 18.58
CA LYS A 212 -4.24 27.20 18.44
C LYS A 212 -3.88 26.39 19.69
N ILE A 213 -2.74 26.69 20.32
CA ILE A 213 -2.35 26.05 21.60
C ILE A 213 -3.39 26.35 22.68
N GLY A 214 -3.87 27.59 22.77
CA GLY A 214 -4.93 27.99 23.69
C GLY A 214 -6.23 27.21 23.48
N GLU A 215 -6.72 27.13 22.23
CA GLU A 215 -7.90 26.34 21.87
C GLU A 215 -7.77 24.86 22.28
N LEU A 216 -6.59 24.27 22.07
CA LEU A 216 -6.34 22.86 22.37
C LEU A 216 -6.21 22.57 23.87
N LYS A 217 -5.64 23.50 24.64
CA LYS A 217 -5.59 23.38 26.11
C LYS A 217 -6.99 23.39 26.72
N LEU A 218 -7.88 24.26 26.24
CA LEU A 218 -9.29 24.27 26.66
C LEU A 218 -10.01 22.96 26.34
N LYS A 219 -9.77 22.38 25.16
CA LYS A 219 -10.33 21.08 24.78
C LYS A 219 -9.79 19.95 25.65
N LEU A 220 -8.50 19.97 25.98
CA LEU A 220 -7.88 19.00 26.88
C LEU A 220 -8.53 19.04 28.27
N GLU A 221 -8.81 20.23 28.79
CA GLU A 221 -9.49 20.41 30.08
C GLU A 221 -10.97 19.98 30.04
N THR A 222 -11.66 20.22 28.92
CA THR A 222 -13.08 19.87 28.76
C THR A 222 -13.30 18.37 28.59
N ASP A 223 -12.39 17.66 27.89
CA ASP A 223 -12.48 16.21 27.65
C ASP A 223 -12.03 15.36 28.87
N GLN A 224 -11.51 15.99 29.93
CA GLN A 224 -11.09 15.32 31.17
C GLN A 224 -12.17 15.33 32.29
N VAL A 225 -13.35 15.89 32.02
CA VAL A 225 -14.51 15.96 32.94
C VAL A 225 -15.63 15.06 32.43
#